data_AF-A0A660Y5I5-F1
#
_entry.id   AF-A0A660Y5I5-F1
#
_cell.length_a   1.000
_cell.length_b   1.000
_cell.length_c   1.000
_cell.angle_alpha   90.00
_cell.angle_beta   90.00
_cell.angle_gamma   90.00
#
_symmetry.space_group_name_H-M   'P 1'
#
loop_
_entity.id
_entity.type
_entity.pdbx_description
1 polymer ?
#
loop_
_entity_poly.entity_id
_entity_poly.type
_entity_poly.pdbx_seq_one_letter_code
_entity_poly.pdbx_strand_id
1 'polypeptide(L)' 'MSKLGAGVIGLRMGRSHLEAYRAHPDVEVRAVCDLDEGRLREVAKTY' A
#
# COMPACT_ATOMS: atom_id res chain seq x y z
N MET A 1 -12.53 -4.09 -17.73
CA MET A 1 -11.25 -3.36 -17.78
C MET A 1 -10.32 -3.93 -16.71
N SER A 2 -9.01 -4.00 -16.96
CA SER A 2 -8.03 -4.43 -15.96
C SER A 2 -7.72 -3.29 -14.98
N LYS A 3 -7.71 -3.57 -13.67
CA LYS A 3 -7.29 -2.60 -12.65
C LYS A 3 -5.84 -2.18 -12.84
N LEU A 4 -5.52 -0.94 -12.51
CA LEU A 4 -4.15 -0.44 -12.47
C LEU A 4 -3.43 -1.01 -11.24
N GLY A 5 -2.31 -1.70 -11.46
CA GLY A 5 -1.48 -2.22 -10.36
C GLY A 5 -0.64 -1.10 -9.74
N ALA A 6 -0.70 -0.96 -8.41
CA ALA A 6 0.07 0.03 -7.66
C ALA A 6 0.99 -0.63 -6.62
N GLY A 7 2.18 -0.07 -6.46
CA GLY A 7 3.13 -0.41 -5.38
C GLY A 7 3.45 0.83 -4.54
N VAL A 8 3.58 0.66 -3.22
CA VAL A 8 3.93 1.75 -2.30
C VAL A 8 5.29 1.51 -1.67
N ILE A 9 6.21 2.47 -1.83
CA ILE A 9 7.57 2.41 -1.27
C ILE A 9 7.68 3.43 -0.14
N GLY A 10 7.98 2.96 1.07
CA GLY A 10 8.07 3.76 2.27
C GLY A 10 6.71 4.00 2.92
N LEU A 11 6.54 3.52 4.15
CA LEU A 11 5.29 3.50 4.91
C LEU A 11 5.24 4.57 6.00
N ARG A 12 6.04 5.64 5.91
CA ARG A 12 5.81 6.83 6.75
C ARG A 12 4.67 7.64 6.15
N MET A 13 4.99 8.44 5.14
CA MET A 13 3.99 9.21 4.39
C MET A 13 3.27 8.35 3.33
N GLY A 14 3.86 7.24 2.88
CA GLY A 14 3.21 6.39 1.87
C GLY A 14 1.96 5.65 2.36
N ARG A 15 1.67 5.62 3.68
CA ARG A 15 0.41 5.05 4.19
C ARG A 15 -0.82 5.73 3.59
N SER A 16 -0.78 7.05 3.42
CA SER A 16 -1.91 7.78 2.82
C SER A 16 -2.15 7.38 1.35
N HIS A 17 -1.08 7.06 0.62
CA HIS A 17 -1.19 6.57 -0.76
C HIS A 17 -1.75 5.15 -0.79
N LEU A 18 -1.29 4.29 0.13
CA LEU A 18 -1.83 2.94 0.30
C LEU A 18 -3.35 2.95 0.55
N GLU A 19 -3.81 3.80 1.47
CA GLU A 19 -5.23 3.98 1.78
C GLU A 19 -6.02 4.48 0.56
N ALA A 20 -5.53 5.54 -0.09
CA ALA A 20 -6.19 6.11 -1.26
C ALA A 20 -6.29 5.10 -2.42
N TYR A 21 -5.22 4.35 -2.69
CA TYR A 21 -5.19 3.33 -3.74
C TYR A 21 -6.11 2.15 -3.43
N ARG A 22 -6.22 1.73 -2.18
CA ARG A 22 -7.14 0.66 -1.77
C ARG A 22 -8.61 1.08 -1.88
N ALA A 23 -8.89 2.37 -1.66
CA ALA A 23 -10.24 2.93 -1.78
C ALA A 23 -10.67 3.18 -3.24
N HIS A 24 -9.73 3.26 -4.19
CA HIS A 24 -10.04 3.58 -5.57
C HIS A 24 -10.53 2.34 -6.36
N PRO A 25 -11.70 2.37 -7.02
CA PRO A 25 -12.30 1.19 -7.65
C PRO A 25 -11.44 0.58 -8.76
N ASP A 26 -10.70 1.43 -9.50
CA ASP A 26 -9.87 1.02 -10.64
C ASP A 26 -8.41 0.71 -10.30
N VAL A 27 -8.05 0.72 -9.01
CA VAL A 27 -6.67 0.45 -8.56
C VAL A 27 -6.63 -0.84 -7.74
N GLU A 28 -5.54 -1.57 -7.88
CA GLU A 28 -5.20 -2.75 -7.10
C GLU A 28 -3.81 -2.56 -6.51
N VAL A 29 -3.71 -2.48 -5.18
CA VAL A 29 -2.41 -2.46 -4.51
C VAL A 29 -1.82 -3.87 -4.55
N ARG A 30 -0.65 -4.02 -5.17
CA ARG A 30 0.01 -5.32 -5.37
C ARG A 30 1.24 -5.53 -4.51
N ALA A 31 1.86 -4.46 -4.02
CA ALA A 31 3.06 -4.55 -3.21
C ALA A 31 3.21 -3.33 -2.29
N VAL A 32 3.82 -3.56 -1.13
CA VAL A 32 4.32 -2.51 -0.24
C VAL A 32 5.73 -2.87 0.21
N CYS A 33 6.60 -1.89 0.40
CA CYS A 33 7.91 -2.10 1.02
C CYS A 33 8.31 -0.93 1.92
N ASP A 34 9.11 -1.22 2.94
CA ASP A 34 9.75 -0.25 3.83
C ASP A 34 11.05 -0.89 4.36
N LEU A 35 12.04 -0.09 4.73
CA LEU A 35 13.25 -0.57 5.39
C LEU A 35 13.00 -0.96 6.85
N ASP A 36 11.93 -0.43 7.45
CA ASP A 36 11.50 -0.75 8.80
C ASP A 36 10.49 -1.90 8.76
N GLU A 37 10.97 -3.08 9.15
CA GLU A 37 10.13 -4.27 9.23
C GLU A 37 8.99 -4.14 10.25
N GLY A 38 9.16 -3.30 11.28
CA GLY A 38 8.10 -3.03 12.25
C GLY A 38 6.90 -2.38 11.58
N ARG A 39 7.13 -1.38 10.71
CA ARG A 39 6.08 -0.76 9.89
C ARG A 39 5.45 -1.74 8.91
N LEU A 40 6.24 -2.62 8.29
CA LEU A 40 5.70 -3.66 7.41
C LEU A 40 4.77 -4.62 8.15
N ARG A 41 5.17 -5.07 9.35
CA ARG A 41 4.35 -5.94 10.20
C ARG A 41 3.09 -5.25 10.71
N GLU A 42 3.13 -3.96 10.98
CA GLU A 42 1.97 -3.15 11.35
C GLU A 42 0.96 -3.11 10.19
N VAL A 43 1.42 -2.71 9.00
CA VAL A 43 0.60 -2.62 7.78
C VAL A 43 0.02 -3.96 7.39
N ALA A 44 0.80 -5.06 7.44
CA ALA A 44 0.31 -6.40 7.12
C ALA A 44 -0.80 -6.93 8.05
N LYS A 45 -0.97 -6.35 9.24
CA LYS A 45 -2.09 -6.69 10.14
C LYS A 45 -3.35 -5.88 9.86
N THR A 46 -3.18 -4.67 9.31
CA THR A 46 -4.27 -3.73 9.04
C THR A 46 -4.94 -3.98 7.69
N TYR A 47 -4.17 -4.44 6.70
CA TYR A 47 -4.56 -4.51 5.29
C TYR A 47 -4.61 -5.95 4.78
#